data_AF-A0A2N1P6S1-F1
#
_entry.id   AF-A0A2N1P6S1-F1
#
_cell.length_a   1.000
_cell.length_b   1.000
_cell.length_c   1.000
_cell.angle_alpha   90.00
_cell.angle_beta   90.00
_cell.angle_gamma   90.00
#
_symmetry.space_group_name_H-M   'P 1'
#
loop_
_entity.id
_entity.type
_entity.pdbx_description
1 polymer ?
#
loop_
_entity_poly.entity_id
_entity_poly.type
_entity_poly.pdbx_seq_one_letter_code
_entity_poly.pdbx_strand_id
1 'polypeptide(L)'
;MKIYISLRVLILILLIQAAGFFMPPVFAQSTRKSASSELNCTDCHTCEVPTARVPCLKSCPRTVMVHQTSKHNIGEAPDKILLDNLVDIYKSVHFDHRLHAQMAEMGGDCAACHHYSPPGHIPPCSECHSPVSESTDLQKPNLKGAYHRQCLACHVEWSHETKCVVCHVVNETGGVPEGSADPTDIMGKSHPVITVPMKRVYYTDEKAGPVVTFQHKEHIDLFGFRCVDCHRKENCSNCHDLQQSSRIAKTQEEVHAICNDCHAGDQCTKCHDTKERPGFTHNKTAGRSTHITTSSIAGPAIRPESGYRK
;
A
#
# COMPACT_ATOMS: atom_id res chain seq x y z
N MET A 1 -56.16 29.87 -55.47
CA MET A 1 -55.96 28.40 -55.64
C MET A 1 -56.28 27.75 -54.30
N LYS A 2 -57.49 27.19 -54.14
CA LYS A 2 -57.96 26.55 -52.89
C LYS A 2 -57.42 25.12 -52.84
N ILE A 3 -56.54 24.82 -51.88
CA ILE A 3 -55.96 23.48 -51.70
C ILE A 3 -56.96 22.65 -50.89
N TYR A 4 -57.65 21.72 -51.55
CA TYR A 4 -58.46 20.70 -50.89
C TYR A 4 -57.55 19.58 -50.39
N ILE A 5 -57.29 19.53 -49.08
CA ILE A 5 -56.66 18.38 -48.44
C ILE A 5 -57.71 17.28 -48.34
N SER A 6 -57.48 16.16 -49.01
CA SER A 6 -58.36 14.98 -48.98
C SER A 6 -58.54 14.48 -47.54
N LEU A 7 -59.78 14.10 -47.19
CA LEU A 7 -60.17 13.54 -45.89
C LEU A 7 -59.30 12.31 -45.49
N ARG A 8 -58.72 11.62 -46.47
CA ARG A 8 -57.77 10.51 -46.24
C ARG A 8 -56.41 10.96 -45.69
N VAL A 9 -55.96 12.17 -46.03
CA VAL A 9 -54.69 12.74 -45.53
C VAL A 9 -54.85 13.22 -44.08
N LEU A 10 -56.02 13.76 -43.73
CA LEU A 10 -56.32 14.16 -42.34
C LEU A 10 -56.42 12.93 -41.40
N ILE A 11 -57.00 11.83 -41.87
CA ILE A 11 -57.10 10.58 -41.09
C ILE A 11 -55.71 9.93 -40.90
N LEU A 12 -54.82 10.00 -41.90
CA LEU A 12 -53.46 9.45 -41.76
C LEU A 12 -52.62 10.22 -40.73
N ILE A 13 -52.79 11.55 -40.65
CA ILE A 13 -52.06 12.38 -39.69
C ILE A 13 -52.58 12.17 -38.25
N LEU A 14 -53.89 11.93 -38.08
CA LEU A 14 -54.50 11.61 -36.78
C LEU A 14 -54.12 10.21 -36.26
N LEU A 15 -53.89 9.24 -37.15
CA LEU A 15 -53.44 7.90 -36.73
C LEU A 15 -51.96 7.86 -36.32
N ILE A 16 -51.12 8.76 -36.83
CA ILE A 16 -49.70 8.82 -36.46
C ILE A 16 -49.49 9.51 -35.09
N GLN A 17 -50.39 10.41 -34.67
CA GLN A 17 -50.33 11.03 -33.34
C GLN A 17 -50.86 10.13 -32.20
N ALA A 18 -51.60 9.06 -32.51
CA ALA A 18 -52.05 8.07 -31.53
C ALA A 18 -51.01 6.96 -31.24
N ALA A 19 -49.95 6.86 -32.06
CA ALA A 19 -48.82 5.94 -31.85
C ALA A 19 -47.65 6.60 -31.09
N GLY A 20 -47.98 7.52 -30.17
CA GLY A 20 -47.03 8.13 -29.25
C GLY A 20 -46.43 7.09 -28.32
N PHE A 21 -45.21 6.65 -28.66
CA PHE A 21 -44.10 6.47 -27.73
C PHE A 21 -44.45 5.91 -26.34
N PHE A 22 -45.00 4.71 -26.28
CA PHE A 22 -44.82 3.85 -25.10
C PHE A 22 -43.40 3.26 -25.18
N MET A 23 -42.40 4.07 -24.82
CA MET A 23 -41.14 3.50 -24.37
C MET A 23 -41.43 2.76 -23.07
N PRO A 24 -41.21 1.43 -22.98
CA PRO A 24 -41.18 0.80 -21.68
C PRO A 24 -40.09 1.49 -20.85
N PRO A 25 -40.28 1.71 -19.54
CA PRO A 25 -39.21 2.20 -18.70
C PRO A 25 -38.11 1.13 -18.67
N VAL A 26 -37.13 1.25 -19.56
CA VAL A 26 -35.86 0.52 -19.51
C VAL A 26 -34.99 1.21 -18.47
N PHE A 27 -35.44 1.13 -17.22
CA PHE A 27 -34.65 1.27 -15.99
C PHE A 27 -35.46 0.68 -14.84
N ALA A 28 -36.01 -0.52 -15.04
CA ALA A 28 -36.05 -1.45 -13.92
C ALA A 28 -34.60 -1.92 -13.72
N GLN A 29 -33.82 -1.14 -12.95
CA GLN A 29 -32.80 -1.78 -12.13
C GLN A 29 -33.57 -2.86 -11.39
N SER A 30 -33.38 -4.11 -11.81
CA SER A 30 -33.64 -5.24 -10.95
C SER A 30 -32.76 -4.99 -9.75
N THR A 31 -33.33 -4.30 -8.75
CA THR A 31 -32.97 -4.50 -7.37
C THR A 31 -33.36 -5.94 -7.10
N ARG A 32 -32.53 -6.87 -7.60
CA ARG A 32 -32.13 -7.95 -6.72
C ARG A 32 -31.61 -7.19 -5.51
N LYS A 33 -32.48 -6.99 -4.52
CA LYS A 33 -32.06 -6.99 -3.13
C LYS A 33 -31.20 -8.24 -3.07
N SER A 34 -29.90 -8.08 -3.29
CA SER A 34 -28.94 -8.98 -2.69
C SER A 34 -29.44 -9.05 -1.26
N ALA A 35 -29.82 -10.24 -0.83
CA ALA A 35 -30.02 -10.49 0.58
C ALA A 35 -28.64 -10.25 1.21
N SER A 36 -28.27 -8.98 1.41
CA SER A 36 -27.38 -8.60 2.46
C SER A 36 -28.18 -9.01 3.68
N SER A 37 -27.88 -10.19 4.20
CA SER A 37 -28.19 -10.55 5.58
C SER A 37 -28.08 -9.28 6.41
N GLU A 38 -29.15 -8.86 7.08
CA GLU A 38 -29.08 -7.73 8.01
C GLU A 38 -27.86 -7.94 8.90
N LEU A 39 -26.81 -7.17 8.64
CA LEU A 39 -25.53 -7.36 9.31
C LEU A 39 -25.73 -6.86 10.74
N ASN A 40 -25.69 -7.77 11.69
CA ASN A 40 -25.75 -7.37 13.09
C ASN A 40 -24.36 -6.83 13.50
N CYS A 41 -24.23 -5.51 13.53
CA CYS A 41 -22.98 -4.84 13.90
C CYS A 41 -22.46 -5.30 15.28
N THR A 42 -23.35 -5.67 16.20
CA THR A 42 -22.96 -6.16 17.53
C THR A 42 -22.27 -7.50 17.50
N ASP A 43 -22.22 -8.21 16.37
CA ASP A 43 -21.47 -9.47 16.25
C ASP A 43 -19.97 -9.23 16.36
N CYS A 44 -19.48 -8.11 15.80
CA CYS A 44 -18.07 -7.73 15.78
C CYS A 44 -17.74 -6.58 16.74
N HIS A 45 -18.71 -5.71 17.02
CA HIS A 45 -18.51 -4.50 17.81
C HIS A 45 -19.14 -4.64 19.20
N THR A 46 -18.47 -4.12 20.23
CA THR A 46 -19.00 -4.01 21.61
C THR A 46 -19.85 -2.77 21.80
N CYS A 47 -19.79 -1.80 20.88
CA CYS A 47 -20.60 -0.60 20.88
C CYS A 47 -21.58 -0.60 19.68
N GLU A 48 -22.72 0.06 19.87
CA GLU A 48 -23.81 0.09 18.89
C GLU A 48 -23.48 0.97 17.67
N VAL A 49 -22.62 1.98 17.85
CA VAL A 49 -22.21 2.94 16.81
C VAL A 49 -20.68 3.00 16.71
N PRO A 50 -20.03 2.01 16.07
CA PRO A 50 -18.59 2.01 15.87
C PRO A 50 -18.17 3.11 14.89
N THR A 51 -16.99 3.69 15.10
CA THR A 51 -16.36 4.61 14.14
C THR A 51 -15.04 4.04 13.67
N ALA A 52 -14.50 4.51 12.53
CA ALA A 52 -13.20 4.05 12.04
C ALA A 52 -12.06 4.28 13.06
N ARG A 53 -12.16 5.34 13.88
CA ARG A 53 -11.17 5.65 14.93
C ARG A 53 -11.42 4.92 16.23
N VAL A 54 -12.68 4.63 16.54
CA VAL A 54 -13.09 3.87 17.73
C VAL A 54 -13.97 2.72 17.28
N PRO A 55 -13.34 1.65 16.77
CA PRO A 55 -14.09 0.56 16.16
C PRO A 55 -14.70 -0.37 17.21
N CYS A 56 -14.39 -0.24 18.51
CA CYS A 56 -14.98 -1.06 19.58
C CYS A 56 -14.97 -2.56 19.27
N LEU A 57 -13.96 -3.10 18.59
CA LEU A 57 -13.98 -4.51 18.19
C LEU A 57 -13.96 -5.40 19.43
N LYS A 58 -14.78 -6.45 19.44
CA LYS A 58 -14.71 -7.49 20.47
C LYS A 58 -13.30 -8.05 20.52
N SER A 59 -12.81 -8.29 21.74
CA SER A 59 -11.51 -8.90 21.95
C SER A 59 -11.45 -10.27 21.29
N CYS A 60 -10.38 -10.53 20.54
CA CYS A 60 -10.17 -11.84 19.94
C CYS A 60 -9.99 -12.89 21.06
N PRO A 61 -10.70 -14.03 21.04
CA PRO A 61 -10.56 -15.07 22.06
C PRO A 61 -9.18 -15.76 22.05
N ARG A 62 -8.32 -15.45 21.07
CA ARG A 62 -6.95 -15.94 21.04
C ARG A 62 -6.11 -15.15 22.05
N THR A 63 -5.64 -15.83 23.09
CA THR A 63 -4.78 -15.28 24.15
C THR A 63 -3.34 -15.03 23.71
N VAL A 64 -2.91 -15.63 22.59
CA VAL A 64 -1.57 -15.44 22.02
C VAL A 64 -1.70 -15.17 20.53
N MET A 65 -1.14 -14.06 20.07
CA MET A 65 -1.00 -13.76 18.66
C MET A 65 0.24 -14.48 18.13
N VAL A 66 0.02 -15.55 17.37
CA VAL A 66 1.10 -16.49 16.93
C VAL A 66 2.19 -15.80 16.10
N HIS A 67 1.85 -14.71 15.38
CA HIS A 67 2.82 -13.90 14.65
C HIS A 67 3.80 -13.12 15.53
N GLN A 68 3.58 -13.06 16.86
CA GLN A 68 4.49 -12.39 17.80
C GLN A 68 5.60 -13.32 18.34
N THR A 69 5.45 -14.64 18.15
CA THR A 69 6.34 -15.64 18.76
C THR A 69 7.31 -16.28 17.78
N SER A 70 7.14 -16.04 16.47
CA SER A 70 7.91 -16.68 15.40
C SER A 70 8.51 -15.60 14.50
N LYS A 71 9.85 -15.56 14.39
CA LYS A 71 10.51 -14.69 13.42
C LYS A 71 10.55 -15.39 12.07
N HIS A 72 10.03 -14.74 11.05
CA HIS A 72 10.09 -15.19 9.66
C HIS A 72 10.89 -14.18 8.83
N ASN A 73 11.46 -14.64 7.72
CA ASN A 73 12.17 -13.78 6.79
C ASN A 73 11.72 -14.00 5.35
N ILE A 74 11.95 -13.00 4.50
CA ILE A 74 11.53 -12.98 3.11
C ILE A 74 12.06 -14.15 2.27
N GLY A 75 13.18 -14.77 2.67
CA GLY A 75 13.78 -15.91 1.98
C GLY A 75 13.04 -17.24 2.17
N GLU A 76 12.06 -17.30 3.08
CA GLU A 76 11.25 -18.51 3.32
C GLU A 76 10.14 -18.71 2.27
N ALA A 77 9.85 -17.68 1.47
CA ALA A 77 8.79 -17.70 0.48
C ALA A 77 9.33 -17.41 -0.94
N PRO A 78 8.65 -17.89 -1.99
CA PRO A 78 8.99 -17.52 -3.37
C PRO A 78 8.87 -16.02 -3.58
N ASP A 79 9.73 -15.48 -4.45
CA ASP A 79 9.68 -14.07 -4.84
C ASP A 79 8.36 -13.71 -5.53
N LYS A 80 7.78 -14.66 -6.28
CA LYS A 80 6.56 -14.48 -7.06
C LYS A 80 5.62 -15.66 -6.85
N ILE A 81 4.33 -15.38 -6.76
CA ILE A 81 3.26 -16.35 -6.56
C ILE A 81 2.19 -16.13 -7.63
N LEU A 82 1.65 -17.21 -8.17
CA LEU A 82 0.51 -17.17 -9.08
C LEU A 82 -0.77 -17.42 -8.29
N LEU A 83 -1.74 -16.51 -8.39
CA LEU A 83 -3.08 -16.68 -7.80
C LEU A 83 -4.08 -16.98 -8.92
N ASP A 84 -4.51 -18.24 -9.02
CA ASP A 84 -5.28 -18.78 -10.14
C ASP A 84 -6.69 -19.26 -9.76
N ASN A 85 -7.13 -19.04 -8.52
CA ASN A 85 -8.45 -19.45 -8.03
C ASN A 85 -9.66 -18.84 -8.77
N LEU A 86 -9.45 -17.90 -9.70
CA LEU A 86 -10.49 -17.22 -10.49
C LEU A 86 -10.28 -17.32 -12.01
N VAL A 87 -9.43 -18.25 -12.49
CA VAL A 87 -9.08 -18.40 -13.93
C VAL A 87 -10.28 -18.52 -14.87
N ASP A 88 -11.40 -19.04 -14.37
CA ASP A 88 -12.63 -19.21 -15.16
C ASP A 88 -13.34 -17.89 -15.49
N ILE A 89 -13.06 -16.81 -14.73
CA ILE A 89 -13.73 -15.50 -14.87
C ILE A 89 -12.72 -14.40 -15.22
N TYR A 90 -11.49 -14.50 -14.73
CA TYR A 90 -10.39 -13.54 -14.94
C TYR A 90 -9.10 -14.31 -15.17
N LYS A 91 -8.07 -13.72 -15.79
CA LYS A 91 -6.73 -14.34 -15.76
C LYS A 91 -6.20 -14.38 -14.33
N SER A 92 -5.25 -15.28 -14.12
CA SER A 92 -4.45 -15.40 -12.89
C SER A 92 -3.76 -14.08 -12.54
N VAL A 93 -3.63 -13.81 -11.24
CA VAL A 93 -2.88 -12.65 -10.73
C VAL A 93 -1.44 -13.09 -10.48
N HIS A 94 -0.49 -12.39 -11.10
CA HIS A 94 0.93 -12.52 -10.79
C HIS A 94 1.24 -11.62 -9.60
N PHE A 95 1.53 -12.22 -8.44
CA PHE A 95 1.81 -11.51 -7.21
C PHE A 95 3.32 -11.50 -6.93
N ASP A 96 3.93 -10.32 -6.87
CA ASP A 96 5.33 -10.14 -6.47
C ASP A 96 5.42 -10.12 -4.93
N HIS A 97 5.58 -11.30 -4.35
CA HIS A 97 5.65 -11.46 -2.90
C HIS A 97 6.86 -10.73 -2.32
N ARG A 98 8.02 -10.76 -2.99
CA ARG A 98 9.24 -10.09 -2.50
C ARG A 98 9.01 -8.58 -2.38
N LEU A 99 8.47 -7.95 -3.41
CA LEU A 99 8.20 -6.51 -3.40
C LEU A 99 7.21 -6.14 -2.29
N HIS A 100 6.10 -6.88 -2.18
CA HIS A 100 5.10 -6.61 -1.15
C HIS A 100 5.63 -6.83 0.27
N ALA A 101 6.47 -7.84 0.50
CA ALA A 101 7.09 -8.09 1.80
C ALA A 101 8.04 -6.94 2.19
N GLN A 102 8.84 -6.41 1.25
CA GLN A 102 9.69 -5.24 1.49
C GLN A 102 8.87 -3.98 1.82
N MET A 103 7.72 -3.80 1.17
CA MET A 103 6.82 -2.69 1.49
C MET A 103 6.19 -2.86 2.88
N ALA A 104 5.84 -4.09 3.26
CA ALA A 104 5.22 -4.38 4.55
C ALA A 104 6.14 -4.09 5.76
N GLU A 105 7.48 -4.16 5.60
CA GLU A 105 8.45 -3.75 6.64
C GLU A 105 8.19 -2.32 7.16
N MET A 106 7.63 -1.42 6.33
CA MET A 106 7.30 -0.04 6.73
C MET A 106 6.12 0.05 7.72
N GLY A 107 5.11 -0.82 7.56
CA GLY A 107 3.78 -0.65 8.19
C GLY A 107 3.36 -1.73 9.17
N GLY A 108 3.95 -2.93 9.12
CA GLY A 108 3.52 -4.04 9.99
C GLY A 108 4.26 -5.37 9.84
N ASP A 109 5.36 -5.40 9.07
CA ASP A 109 6.16 -6.60 8.79
C ASP A 109 5.32 -7.71 8.13
N CYS A 110 5.78 -8.97 8.17
CA CYS A 110 5.08 -10.14 7.64
C CYS A 110 3.64 -10.27 8.18
N ALA A 111 3.41 -9.82 9.42
CA ALA A 111 2.11 -9.82 10.08
C ALA A 111 1.09 -8.86 9.45
N ALA A 112 1.53 -7.91 8.62
CA ALA A 112 0.65 -7.03 7.86
C ALA A 112 -0.31 -7.81 6.94
N CYS A 113 0.14 -8.96 6.41
CA CYS A 113 -0.66 -9.87 5.60
C CYS A 113 -0.89 -11.20 6.30
N HIS A 114 0.16 -11.80 6.87
CA HIS A 114 0.11 -13.09 7.55
C HIS A 114 -0.30 -12.95 9.01
N HIS A 115 -1.55 -12.56 9.20
CA HIS A 115 -2.16 -12.37 10.53
C HIS A 115 -2.15 -13.65 11.40
N TYR A 116 -1.84 -14.81 10.81
CA TYR A 116 -1.56 -16.07 11.49
C TYR A 116 -0.29 -16.72 10.89
N SER A 117 0.79 -16.81 11.69
CA SER A 117 2.10 -17.33 11.27
C SER A 117 2.69 -18.27 12.33
N PRO A 118 2.31 -19.57 12.33
CA PRO A 118 2.87 -20.55 13.25
C PRO A 118 4.38 -20.77 13.06
N PRO A 119 5.12 -21.20 14.11
CA PRO A 119 6.55 -21.45 14.00
C PRO A 119 6.88 -22.41 12.85
N GLY A 120 7.78 -21.99 11.96
CA GLY A 120 8.29 -22.81 10.85
C GLY A 120 7.33 -23.01 9.67
N HIS A 121 6.14 -22.38 9.68
CA HIS A 121 5.20 -22.48 8.57
C HIS A 121 4.30 -21.26 8.47
N ILE A 122 4.23 -20.64 7.29
CA ILE A 122 3.25 -19.60 7.00
C ILE A 122 2.20 -20.19 6.04
N PRO A 123 0.96 -20.44 6.49
CA PRO A 123 -0.06 -21.04 5.64
C PRO A 123 -0.55 -20.03 4.58
N PRO A 124 -0.91 -20.50 3.37
CA PRO A 124 -1.56 -19.66 2.38
C PRO A 124 -2.98 -19.28 2.84
N CYS A 125 -3.49 -18.16 2.32
CA CYS A 125 -4.84 -17.67 2.66
C CYS A 125 -5.91 -18.76 2.44
N SER A 126 -5.78 -19.54 1.36
CA SER A 126 -6.71 -20.59 0.95
C SER A 126 -6.84 -21.75 1.93
N GLU A 127 -5.88 -21.94 2.84
CA GLU A 127 -5.95 -23.01 3.85
C GLU A 127 -7.07 -22.74 4.87
N CYS A 128 -7.29 -21.48 5.23
CA CYS A 128 -8.34 -21.07 6.16
C CYS A 128 -9.55 -20.40 5.47
N HIS A 129 -9.30 -19.68 4.38
CA HIS A 129 -10.31 -18.93 3.63
C HIS A 129 -10.78 -19.75 2.42
N SER A 130 -11.98 -20.33 2.54
CA SER A 130 -12.57 -21.14 1.47
C SER A 130 -12.82 -20.32 0.20
N PRO A 131 -12.57 -20.85 -1.00
CA PRO A 131 -12.93 -20.20 -2.26
C PRO A 131 -14.45 -20.14 -2.49
N VAL A 132 -15.23 -20.90 -1.74
CA VAL A 132 -16.70 -20.94 -1.87
C VAL A 132 -17.32 -19.60 -1.46
N SER A 133 -18.20 -19.07 -2.31
CA SER A 133 -18.74 -17.71 -2.19
C SER A 133 -19.70 -17.47 -1.03
N GLU A 134 -20.14 -18.52 -0.33
CA GLU A 134 -21.29 -18.46 0.59
C GLU A 134 -20.94 -18.19 2.07
N SER A 135 -19.68 -17.91 2.41
CA SER A 135 -19.36 -17.55 3.81
C SER A 135 -20.04 -16.24 4.20
N THR A 136 -20.98 -16.32 5.14
CA THR A 136 -21.58 -15.16 5.83
C THR A 136 -20.78 -14.74 7.06
N ASP A 137 -19.74 -15.51 7.43
CA ASP A 137 -18.86 -15.20 8.55
C ASP A 137 -17.88 -14.06 8.16
N LEU A 138 -18.14 -12.86 8.69
CA LEU A 138 -17.29 -11.70 8.48
C LEU A 138 -15.94 -11.79 9.22
N GLN A 139 -15.85 -12.61 10.27
CA GLN A 139 -14.60 -12.84 11.01
C GLN A 139 -13.66 -13.75 10.23
N LYS A 140 -14.22 -14.63 9.38
CA LYS A 140 -13.49 -15.47 8.44
C LYS A 140 -14.14 -15.38 7.04
N PRO A 141 -13.86 -14.30 6.29
CA PRO A 141 -14.41 -14.14 4.95
C PRO A 141 -13.96 -15.29 4.03
N ASN A 142 -14.68 -15.50 2.93
CA ASN A 142 -14.19 -16.37 1.86
C ASN A 142 -12.90 -15.80 1.24
N LEU A 143 -12.22 -16.59 0.41
CA LEU A 143 -10.93 -16.26 -0.19
C LEU A 143 -10.98 -14.95 -0.99
N LYS A 144 -12.07 -14.73 -1.73
CA LYS A 144 -12.32 -13.48 -2.45
C LYS A 144 -12.36 -12.29 -1.50
N GLY A 145 -13.11 -12.40 -0.40
CA GLY A 145 -13.21 -11.34 0.60
C GLY A 145 -11.89 -11.09 1.33
N ALA A 146 -11.14 -12.15 1.63
CA ALA A 146 -9.82 -12.05 2.26
C ALA A 146 -8.82 -11.27 1.39
N TYR A 147 -8.68 -11.64 0.11
CA TYR A 147 -7.79 -10.94 -0.82
C TYR A 147 -8.21 -9.48 -1.02
N HIS A 148 -9.48 -9.20 -1.29
CA HIS A 148 -9.90 -7.81 -1.51
C HIS A 148 -9.76 -6.95 -0.26
N ARG A 149 -10.02 -7.49 0.94
CA ARG A 149 -9.76 -6.75 2.18
C ARG A 149 -8.28 -6.46 2.36
N GLN A 150 -7.41 -7.44 2.14
CA GLN A 150 -5.97 -7.30 2.36
C GLN A 150 -5.31 -6.40 1.31
N CYS A 151 -5.52 -6.69 0.03
CA CYS A 151 -4.87 -5.98 -1.06
C CYS A 151 -5.41 -4.56 -1.22
N LEU A 152 -6.74 -4.38 -1.21
CA LEU A 152 -7.32 -3.05 -1.41
C LEU A 152 -7.15 -2.13 -0.21
N ALA A 153 -7.03 -2.67 1.02
CA ALA A 153 -6.78 -1.82 2.19
C ALA A 153 -5.52 -0.97 2.02
N CYS A 154 -4.44 -1.56 1.51
CA CYS A 154 -3.22 -0.82 1.20
C CYS A 154 -3.37 0.01 -0.08
N HIS A 155 -3.85 -0.58 -1.18
CA HIS A 155 -3.88 0.11 -2.48
C HIS A 155 -4.79 1.35 -2.51
N VAL A 156 -5.91 1.32 -1.79
CA VAL A 156 -6.81 2.50 -1.65
C VAL A 156 -6.09 3.65 -0.97
N GLU A 157 -5.23 3.36 0.01
CA GLU A 157 -4.63 4.38 0.86
C GLU A 157 -3.60 5.24 0.11
N TRP A 158 -2.75 4.62 -0.72
CA TRP A 158 -1.64 5.34 -1.37
C TRP A 158 -1.85 5.59 -2.87
N SER A 159 -2.58 4.72 -3.57
CA SER A 159 -2.79 4.84 -5.02
C SER A 159 -4.20 5.29 -5.39
N HIS A 160 -5.16 5.15 -4.49
CA HIS A 160 -6.60 5.31 -4.74
C HIS A 160 -7.17 4.37 -5.83
N GLU A 161 -6.38 3.42 -6.33
CA GLU A 161 -6.81 2.53 -7.40
C GLU A 161 -7.53 1.29 -6.85
N THR A 162 -8.76 1.11 -7.32
CA THR A 162 -9.69 0.06 -6.89
C THR A 162 -10.26 -0.75 -8.04
N LYS A 163 -9.82 -0.45 -9.27
CA LYS A 163 -10.32 -1.11 -10.47
C LYS A 163 -9.87 -2.57 -10.46
N CYS A 164 -10.77 -3.49 -10.79
CA CYS A 164 -10.48 -4.93 -10.86
C CYS A 164 -9.26 -5.23 -11.74
N VAL A 165 -9.09 -4.45 -12.81
CA VAL A 165 -8.02 -4.60 -13.81
C VAL A 165 -6.62 -4.28 -13.30
N VAL A 166 -6.51 -3.71 -12.10
CA VAL A 166 -5.23 -3.48 -11.44
C VAL A 166 -4.61 -4.80 -11.00
N CYS A 167 -5.42 -5.81 -10.70
CA CYS A 167 -4.94 -7.14 -10.29
C CYS A 167 -5.30 -8.22 -11.32
N HIS A 168 -6.51 -8.17 -11.88
CA HIS A 168 -7.05 -9.21 -12.76
C HIS A 168 -7.06 -8.77 -14.21
N VAL A 169 -6.64 -9.64 -15.12
CA VAL A 169 -6.87 -9.39 -16.56
C VAL A 169 -8.23 -9.94 -16.94
N VAL A 170 -8.99 -9.21 -17.75
CA VAL A 170 -10.24 -9.73 -18.31
C VAL A 170 -9.90 -10.83 -19.33
N ASN A 171 -10.58 -11.97 -19.23
CA ASN A 171 -10.49 -13.03 -20.23
C ASN A 171 -11.29 -12.62 -21.47
N GLU A 172 -10.66 -11.90 -22.39
CA GLU A 172 -11.18 -11.81 -23.76
C GLU A 172 -10.43 -12.83 -24.61
N THR A 173 -11.16 -13.74 -25.25
CA THR A 173 -10.61 -14.63 -26.26
C THR A 173 -9.89 -13.81 -27.33
N GLY A 174 -8.55 -13.88 -27.36
CA GLY A 174 -7.73 -13.50 -28.52
C GLY A 174 -6.61 -12.49 -28.23
N GLY A 175 -5.37 -13.01 -28.12
CA GLY A 175 -4.12 -12.36 -28.52
C GLY A 175 -3.81 -10.95 -28.00
N VAL A 176 -2.86 -10.83 -27.08
CA VAL A 176 -2.20 -9.54 -26.81
C VAL A 176 -1.33 -9.20 -28.03
N PRO A 177 -1.52 -8.05 -28.71
CA PRO A 177 -0.64 -7.61 -29.77
C PRO A 177 0.76 -7.32 -29.21
N GLU A 178 1.78 -7.84 -29.88
CA GLU A 178 3.18 -7.57 -29.57
C GLU A 178 3.45 -6.06 -29.75
N GLY A 179 3.71 -5.35 -28.62
CA GLY A 179 4.10 -3.94 -28.63
C GLY A 179 3.25 -2.96 -27.81
N SER A 180 2.11 -3.36 -27.23
CA SER A 180 1.45 -2.54 -26.19
C SER A 180 2.06 -2.86 -24.83
N ALA A 181 2.48 -1.85 -24.07
CA ALA A 181 2.94 -2.01 -22.69
C ALA A 181 1.97 -2.92 -21.93
N ASP A 182 2.43 -4.14 -21.63
CA ASP A 182 1.59 -5.17 -21.05
C ASP A 182 1.08 -4.68 -19.70
N PRO A 183 -0.23 -4.44 -19.52
CA PRO A 183 -0.77 -4.02 -18.23
C PRO A 183 -0.50 -5.05 -17.13
N THR A 184 -0.19 -6.30 -17.51
CA THR A 184 0.16 -7.42 -16.64
C THR A 184 1.62 -7.46 -16.21
N ASP A 185 2.49 -6.64 -16.84
CA ASP A 185 3.86 -6.42 -16.37
C ASP A 185 3.89 -5.47 -15.15
N ILE A 186 3.07 -5.77 -14.15
CA ILE A 186 3.14 -5.15 -12.82
C ILE A 186 4.43 -5.57 -12.13
N MET A 187 4.96 -6.74 -12.49
CA MET A 187 6.28 -7.19 -12.03
C MET A 187 7.42 -6.27 -12.49
N GLY A 188 7.26 -5.60 -13.65
CA GLY A 188 8.18 -4.59 -14.19
C GLY A 188 7.81 -3.15 -13.85
N LYS A 189 6.54 -2.87 -13.50
CA LYS A 189 6.15 -1.60 -12.85
C LYS A 189 6.66 -1.60 -11.42
N SER A 190 7.95 -1.28 -11.29
CA SER A 190 8.58 -0.94 -10.02
C SER A 190 7.68 0.03 -9.27
N HIS A 191 7.61 -0.11 -7.94
CA HIS A 191 7.03 0.91 -7.08
C HIS A 191 7.45 2.30 -7.61
N PRO A 192 6.56 3.31 -7.63
CA PRO A 192 6.90 4.62 -8.18
C PRO A 192 8.24 5.10 -7.64
N VAL A 193 9.10 5.62 -8.52
CA VAL A 193 10.41 6.15 -8.10
C VAL A 193 10.15 7.31 -7.16
N ILE A 194 10.42 7.11 -5.88
CA ILE A 194 10.28 8.15 -4.86
C ILE A 194 11.41 9.17 -5.09
N THR A 195 11.05 10.42 -5.36
CA THR A 195 12.03 11.50 -5.46
C THR A 195 12.47 11.92 -4.06
N VAL A 196 13.65 11.45 -3.67
CA VAL A 196 14.25 11.79 -2.39
C VAL A 196 14.63 13.28 -2.37
N PRO A 197 14.15 14.07 -1.39
CA PRO A 197 14.60 15.46 -1.23
C PRO A 197 16.10 15.53 -0.97
N MET A 198 16.79 16.49 -1.57
CA MET A 198 18.22 16.69 -1.28
C MET A 198 18.48 16.96 0.21
N LYS A 199 17.67 17.86 0.78
CA LYS A 199 17.71 18.25 2.19
C LYS A 199 16.31 18.61 2.68
N ARG A 200 16.13 18.59 3.99
CA ARG A 200 14.98 19.18 4.69
C ARG A 200 15.49 20.19 5.72
N VAL A 201 14.79 21.31 5.82
CA VAL A 201 15.11 22.39 6.76
C VAL A 201 13.92 22.55 7.68
N TYR A 202 14.16 22.47 8.98
CA TYR A 202 13.16 22.65 10.02
C TYR A 202 13.44 23.94 10.76
N TYR A 203 12.39 24.71 10.99
CA TYR A 203 12.43 25.90 11.83
C TYR A 203 11.81 25.56 13.17
N THR A 204 12.53 25.89 14.24
CA THR A 204 12.18 25.52 15.61
C THR A 204 12.07 26.75 16.49
N ASP A 205 11.32 26.66 17.58
CA ASP A 205 11.20 27.74 18.57
C ASP A 205 12.44 27.92 19.46
N GLU A 206 13.47 27.06 19.28
CA GLU A 206 14.74 27.15 20.01
C GLU A 206 15.55 28.38 19.58
N LYS A 207 15.62 29.39 20.45
CA LYS A 207 16.26 30.68 20.13
C LYS A 207 17.76 30.56 19.90
N ALA A 208 18.45 29.64 20.58
CA ALA A 208 19.89 29.45 20.43
C ALA A 208 20.26 28.71 19.13
N GLY A 209 19.29 28.05 18.50
CA GLY A 209 19.50 27.30 17.27
C GLY A 209 18.17 27.08 16.53
N PRO A 210 17.62 28.12 15.90
CA PRO A 210 16.30 28.11 15.29
C PRO A 210 16.21 27.26 14.02
N VAL A 211 17.33 26.79 13.47
CA VAL A 211 17.40 26.06 12.21
C VAL A 211 18.02 24.69 12.43
N VAL A 212 17.30 23.65 12.03
CA VAL A 212 17.82 22.28 11.90
C VAL A 212 17.86 21.90 10.44
N THR A 213 19.04 21.53 9.94
CA THR A 213 19.21 21.07 8.55
C THR A 213 19.47 19.58 8.52
N PHE A 214 18.57 18.84 7.89
CA PHE A 214 18.72 17.42 7.62
C PHE A 214 19.15 17.21 6.17
N GLN A 215 20.37 16.73 5.96
CA GLN A 215 20.87 16.35 4.62
C GLN A 215 20.32 14.99 4.22
N HIS A 216 19.04 14.98 3.82
CA HIS A 216 18.26 13.77 3.58
C HIS A 216 18.89 12.85 2.53
N LYS A 217 19.33 13.39 1.39
CA LYS A 217 19.96 12.58 0.35
C LYS A 217 21.32 12.03 0.77
N GLU A 218 22.08 12.78 1.57
CA GLU A 218 23.39 12.33 2.06
C GLU A 218 23.26 11.17 3.05
N HIS A 219 22.22 11.15 3.90
CA HIS A 219 21.94 10.03 4.80
C HIS A 219 21.71 8.72 4.02
N ILE A 220 21.06 8.79 2.88
CA ILE A 220 20.82 7.63 2.02
C ILE A 220 22.08 7.28 1.22
N ASP A 221 22.64 8.24 0.49
CA ASP A 221 23.71 7.99 -0.48
C ASP A 221 25.07 7.69 0.17
N LEU A 222 25.42 8.41 1.24
CA LEU A 222 26.74 8.29 1.87
C LEU A 222 26.78 7.23 2.97
N PHE A 223 25.67 7.05 3.68
CA PHE A 223 25.59 6.14 4.82
C PHE A 223 24.79 4.86 4.54
N GLY A 224 24.14 4.76 3.37
CA GLY A 224 23.44 3.56 2.93
C GLY A 224 22.13 3.30 3.66
N PHE A 225 21.54 4.31 4.32
CA PHE A 225 20.26 4.14 5.01
C PHE A 225 19.11 3.89 4.04
N ARG A 226 18.23 2.95 4.39
CA ARG A 226 16.99 2.65 3.67
C ARG A 226 15.87 3.56 4.19
N CYS A 227 14.80 3.72 3.40
CA CYS A 227 13.63 4.49 3.80
C CYS A 227 13.04 4.01 5.14
N VAL A 228 12.94 2.68 5.29
CA VAL A 228 12.47 1.98 6.52
C VAL A 228 13.32 2.25 7.75
N ASP A 229 14.54 2.77 7.60
CA ASP A 229 15.41 3.00 8.76
C ASP A 229 14.98 4.26 9.54
N CYS A 230 14.32 5.22 8.85
CA CYS A 230 13.82 6.46 9.45
C CYS A 230 12.28 6.54 9.46
N HIS A 231 11.62 6.03 8.41
CA HIS A 231 10.17 6.13 8.21
C HIS A 231 9.44 4.88 8.74
N ARG A 232 9.72 4.48 9.98
CA ARG A 232 9.12 3.28 10.61
C ARG A 232 7.69 3.58 11.07
N LYS A 233 6.76 2.66 10.81
CA LYS A 233 5.34 2.78 11.19
C LYS A 233 4.68 4.04 10.60
N GLU A 234 5.21 4.52 9.48
CA GLU A 234 4.58 5.57 8.70
C GLU A 234 3.68 4.97 7.64
N ASN A 235 2.63 5.71 7.29
CA ASN A 235 1.72 5.28 6.25
C ASN A 235 2.30 5.58 4.87
N CYS A 236 2.07 4.67 3.92
CA CYS A 236 2.56 4.78 2.55
C CYS A 236 2.10 6.09 1.89
N SER A 237 0.87 6.51 2.20
CA SER A 237 0.27 7.77 1.77
C SER A 237 1.11 9.01 2.12
N ASN A 238 1.91 8.99 3.20
CA ASN A 238 2.79 10.11 3.55
C ASN A 238 3.80 10.46 2.46
N CYS A 239 4.17 9.49 1.62
CA CYS A 239 5.12 9.66 0.52
C CYS A 239 4.49 9.47 -0.87
N HIS A 240 3.44 8.65 -0.97
CA HIS A 240 2.85 8.25 -2.24
C HIS A 240 1.56 8.99 -2.59
N ASP A 241 0.86 9.59 -1.63
CA ASP A 241 -0.32 10.41 -1.93
C ASP A 241 0.11 11.80 -2.43
N LEU A 242 0.32 11.89 -3.74
CA LEU A 242 0.67 13.13 -4.44
C LEU A 242 -0.48 14.15 -4.46
N GLN A 243 -1.72 13.73 -4.12
CA GLN A 243 -2.89 14.60 -4.08
C GLN A 243 -3.11 15.19 -2.68
N GLN A 244 -2.66 14.52 -1.63
CA GLN A 244 -2.88 14.93 -0.26
C GLN A 244 -1.67 14.61 0.63
N SER A 245 -0.63 15.44 0.55
CA SER A 245 0.54 15.34 1.45
C SER A 245 0.09 15.29 2.91
N SER A 246 0.58 14.30 3.66
CA SER A 246 0.11 13.97 5.02
C SER A 246 -0.07 15.20 5.93
N ARG A 247 -1.28 15.34 6.49
CA ARG A 247 -1.73 16.52 7.24
C ARG A 247 -1.32 16.56 8.72
N ILE A 248 -0.66 15.52 9.25
CA ILE A 248 -0.33 15.44 10.67
C ILE A 248 1.15 15.78 10.86
N ALA A 249 1.42 16.93 11.49
CA ALA A 249 2.77 17.31 11.90
C ALA A 249 3.21 16.43 13.07
N LYS A 250 4.42 15.87 12.98
CA LYS A 250 5.05 15.13 14.09
C LYS A 250 5.34 16.07 15.26
N THR A 251 5.26 15.57 16.49
CA THR A 251 5.65 16.33 17.68
C THR A 251 7.18 16.50 17.75
N GLN A 252 7.63 17.40 18.61
CA GLN A 252 9.05 17.60 18.84
C GLN A 252 9.73 16.31 19.33
N GLU A 253 9.09 15.57 20.22
CA GLU A 253 9.60 14.30 20.75
C GLU A 253 9.74 13.24 19.65
N GLU A 254 8.74 13.12 18.77
CA GLU A 254 8.76 12.16 17.65
C GLU A 254 9.88 12.49 16.65
N VAL A 255 10.12 13.77 16.35
CA VAL A 255 11.20 14.19 15.47
C VAL A 255 12.57 13.88 16.09
N HIS A 256 12.75 14.18 17.38
CA HIS A 256 14.02 13.88 18.06
C HIS A 256 14.28 12.39 18.19
N ALA A 257 13.25 11.57 18.44
CA ALA A 257 13.41 10.12 18.56
C ALA A 257 14.04 9.52 17.29
N ILE A 258 13.57 9.92 16.10
CA ILE A 258 14.07 9.43 14.80
C ILE A 258 15.58 9.70 14.66
N CYS A 259 16.03 10.88 15.06
CA CYS A 259 17.44 11.26 14.96
C CYS A 259 18.28 10.60 16.05
N ASN A 260 17.80 10.64 17.29
CA ASN A 260 18.55 10.23 18.48
C ASN A 260 18.75 8.72 18.57
N ASP A 261 17.94 7.92 17.87
CA ASP A 261 18.16 6.48 17.72
C ASP A 261 19.57 6.17 17.17
N CYS A 262 20.12 7.03 16.30
CA CYS A 262 21.47 6.90 15.76
C CYS A 262 22.46 7.91 16.36
N HIS A 263 21.97 9.08 16.77
CA HIS A 263 22.75 10.21 17.27
C HIS A 263 22.75 10.31 18.81
N ALA A 264 22.61 9.18 19.49
CA ALA A 264 22.53 9.14 20.94
C ALA A 264 23.73 9.84 21.61
N GLY A 265 23.45 10.81 22.47
CA GLY A 265 24.48 11.56 23.20
C GLY A 265 25.11 12.73 22.43
N ASP A 266 24.66 13.01 21.21
CA ASP A 266 25.08 14.22 20.50
C ASP A 266 24.56 15.49 21.19
N GLN A 267 25.39 16.55 21.19
CA GLN A 267 25.00 17.85 21.73
C GLN A 267 23.95 18.53 20.83
N CYS A 268 23.06 19.33 21.41
CA CYS A 268 21.99 20.03 20.68
C CYS A 268 22.53 20.85 19.49
N THR A 269 23.71 21.45 19.66
CA THR A 269 24.41 22.24 18.64
C THR A 269 24.91 21.40 17.46
N LYS A 270 24.83 20.06 17.49
CA LYS A 270 25.11 19.20 16.34
C LYS A 270 23.92 19.11 15.36
N CYS A 271 22.72 19.46 15.80
CA CYS A 271 21.53 19.48 14.97
C CYS A 271 21.00 20.90 14.78
N HIS A 272 20.99 21.69 15.85
CA HIS A 272 20.50 23.06 15.88
C HIS A 272 21.60 24.07 15.58
N ASP A 273 21.25 25.06 14.75
CA ASP A 273 22.13 26.16 14.33
C ASP A 273 21.32 27.43 14.07
N THR A 274 22.03 28.54 13.88
CA THR A 274 21.48 29.84 13.50
C THR A 274 21.16 29.95 12.01
N LYS A 275 21.74 29.06 11.19
CA LYS A 275 21.57 29.03 9.73
C LYS A 275 21.64 27.62 9.20
N GLU A 276 21.21 27.44 7.95
CA GLU A 276 21.30 26.14 7.30
C GLU A 276 22.74 25.61 7.23
N ARG A 277 22.89 24.32 7.52
CA ARG A 277 24.19 23.66 7.44
C ARG A 277 24.48 23.22 6.02
N PRO A 278 25.72 23.42 5.53
CA PRO A 278 26.12 22.86 4.25
C PRO A 278 26.13 21.33 4.34
N GLY A 279 26.00 20.70 3.18
CA GLY A 279 26.21 19.26 3.02
C GLY A 279 27.64 18.81 3.35
N PHE A 280 27.82 17.51 3.45
CA PHE A 280 29.12 16.88 3.64
C PHE A 280 30.10 17.27 2.52
N THR A 281 31.33 17.63 2.90
CA THR A 281 32.42 17.83 1.95
C THR A 281 33.73 17.31 2.56
N HIS A 282 34.54 16.59 1.77
CA HIS A 282 35.82 16.04 2.23
C HIS A 282 36.75 17.13 2.84
N ASN A 283 36.75 18.32 2.26
CA ASN A 283 37.58 19.44 2.71
C ASN A 283 37.18 20.00 4.09
N LYS A 284 35.92 19.85 4.51
CA LYS A 284 35.44 20.34 5.83
C LYS A 284 35.42 19.26 6.91
N THR A 285 35.28 17.99 6.53
CA THR A 285 35.15 16.87 7.48
C THR A 285 36.50 16.17 7.78
N ALA A 286 37.49 16.28 6.89
CA ALA A 286 38.84 15.72 7.12
C ALA A 286 39.58 16.33 8.32
N GLY A 287 39.14 17.49 8.84
CA GLY A 287 39.72 18.15 10.00
C GLY A 287 39.25 17.64 11.36
N ARG A 288 38.35 16.64 11.43
CA ARG A 288 37.79 16.13 12.69
C ARG A 288 37.92 14.62 12.89
N SER A 289 38.92 14.00 12.26
CA SER A 289 39.40 12.67 12.67
C SER A 289 40.42 12.84 13.80
N THR A 290 39.94 13.05 15.03
CA THR A 290 40.80 12.87 16.21
C THR A 290 40.76 11.40 16.59
N HIS A 291 41.84 10.68 16.24
CA HIS A 291 42.33 9.46 16.86
C HIS A 291 41.28 8.43 17.32
N ILE A 292 40.86 7.56 16.41
CA ILE A 292 40.60 6.16 16.80
C ILE A 292 41.98 5.52 16.88
N THR A 293 42.49 5.36 18.08
CA THR A 293 43.65 4.52 18.34
C THR A 293 43.33 3.11 17.86
N THR A 294 44.16 2.63 16.95
CA THR A 294 44.20 1.25 16.50
C THR A 294 44.44 0.32 17.69
N SER A 295 43.39 -0.34 18.16
CA SER A 295 43.50 -1.56 18.96
C SER A 295 42.61 -2.63 18.34
N SER A 296 43.21 -3.34 17.39
CA SER A 296 43.18 -4.80 17.27
C SER A 296 41.86 -5.52 17.51
N ILE A 297 41.06 -5.72 16.45
CA ILE A 297 40.36 -6.99 16.22
C ILE A 297 40.45 -7.31 14.73
N ALA A 298 41.27 -8.31 14.40
CA ALA A 298 41.32 -8.89 13.07
C ALA A 298 40.02 -9.67 12.81
N GLY A 299 39.25 -9.24 11.82
CA GLY A 299 38.18 -10.02 11.21
C GLY A 299 38.71 -10.76 9.97
N PRO A 300 38.22 -11.99 9.67
CA PRO A 300 38.80 -12.81 8.63
C PRO A 300 38.52 -12.26 7.23
N ALA A 301 39.53 -12.35 6.36
CA ALA A 301 39.46 -11.92 4.97
C ALA A 301 38.42 -12.74 4.19
N ILE A 302 37.44 -12.05 3.61
CA ILE A 302 36.51 -12.61 2.63
C ILE A 302 37.27 -12.73 1.30
N ARG A 303 37.42 -13.96 0.79
CA ARG A 303 37.92 -14.22 -0.56
C ARG A 303 36.86 -13.82 -1.60
N PRO A 304 37.25 -13.32 -2.78
CA PRO A 304 36.31 -13.11 -3.87
C PRO A 304 35.98 -14.47 -4.50
N GLU A 305 34.72 -14.89 -4.43
CA GLU A 305 34.25 -16.00 -5.26
C GLU A 305 34.03 -15.55 -6.70
N SER A 306 34.62 -16.36 -7.57
CA SER A 306 34.62 -16.32 -9.02
C SER A 306 33.21 -16.39 -9.62
N GLY A 307 33.07 -15.75 -10.78
CA GLY A 307 31.82 -15.60 -11.50
C GLY A 307 31.15 -16.90 -11.94
N TYR A 308 29.86 -16.75 -12.26
CA TYR A 308 29.06 -17.77 -12.92
C TYR A 308 28.78 -17.34 -14.36
N ARG A 309 29.09 -18.26 -15.28
CA ARG A 309 28.97 -18.15 -16.72
C ARG A 309 27.83 -19.09 -17.13
N LYS A 310 26.84 -18.52 -17.84
CA LYS A 310 25.71 -19.16 -18.53
C LYS A 310 24.68 -19.89 -17.68
#